data_AF-A0A224YRD1-F1
#
_entry.id   AF-A0A224YRD1-F1
#
_cell.length_a   1.000
_cell.length_b   1.000
_cell.length_c   1.000
_cell.angle_alpha   90.00
_cell.angle_beta   90.00
_cell.angle_gamma   90.00
#
_symmetry.space_group_name_H-M   'P 1'
#
loop_
_entity.id
_entity.type
_entity.pdbx_description
1 polymer ?
#
loop_
_entity_poly.entity_id
_entity_poly.type
_entity_poly.pdbx_seq_one_letter_code
_entity_poly.pdbx_strand_id
1 'polypeptide(L)'
;MFFYSGCGGNDNRFSKEGWCQWYCLPRNKMRKSVCSRRPYGEKCYGRTERWYFDKYANTCRQFKNGYCGLVPNRFETCWQCINRCSDADPNSACPEPIAVKKV
;
A
#
# COMPACT_ATOMS: atom_id res chain seq x y z
N MET A 1 -3.58 1.92 12.99
CA MET A 1 -3.64 0.45 13.15
C MET A 1 -4.22 0.22 14.53
N PHE A 2 -5.37 -0.45 14.67
CA PHE A 2 -5.93 -0.77 16.00
C PHE A 2 -5.68 -2.26 16.29
N PHE A 3 -5.14 -2.55 17.47
CA PHE A 3 -5.08 -3.90 18.00
C PHE A 3 -6.34 -4.15 18.82
N TYR A 4 -7.03 -5.24 18.52
CA TYR A 4 -8.22 -5.66 19.24
C TYR A 4 -7.98 -7.04 19.85
N SER A 5 -8.29 -7.16 21.14
CA SER A 5 -7.91 -8.20 22.10
C SER A 5 -8.75 -9.49 22.02
N GLY A 6 -9.64 -9.63 21.04
CA GLY A 6 -10.19 -10.93 20.66
C GLY A 6 -11.58 -11.31 21.19
N CYS A 7 -12.29 -10.48 21.99
CA CYS A 7 -13.71 -10.74 22.31
C CYS A 7 -14.46 -9.47 22.77
N GLY A 8 -15.73 -9.32 22.36
CA GLY A 8 -16.60 -8.14 22.60
C GLY A 8 -16.47 -6.96 21.61
N GLY A 9 -17.28 -6.94 20.54
CA GLY A 9 -17.33 -5.86 19.53
C GLY A 9 -18.65 -5.87 18.75
N ASN A 10 -18.90 -4.87 17.89
CA ASN A 10 -20.07 -4.83 17.00
C ASN A 10 -19.71 -5.19 15.55
N ASP A 11 -20.70 -5.29 14.67
CA ASP A 11 -20.53 -5.71 13.26
C ASP A 11 -19.68 -4.73 12.40
N ASN A 12 -19.19 -3.62 12.94
CA ASN A 12 -18.31 -2.69 12.24
C ASN A 12 -16.85 -3.19 12.18
N ARG A 13 -16.65 -4.45 11.78
CA ARG A 13 -15.34 -5.08 11.60
C ARG A 13 -15.25 -5.73 10.23
N PHE A 14 -14.44 -5.14 9.36
CA PHE A 14 -14.30 -5.60 7.97
C PHE A 14 -12.85 -5.92 7.63
N SER A 15 -12.63 -7.00 6.87
CA SER A 15 -11.32 -7.44 6.41
C SER A 15 -10.73 -6.56 5.31
N LYS A 16 -11.57 -5.84 4.55
CA LYS A 16 -11.15 -4.95 3.47
C LYS A 16 -11.79 -3.58 3.61
N GLU A 17 -11.01 -2.56 3.29
CA GLU A 17 -11.46 -1.16 3.28
C GLU A 17 -12.70 -0.96 2.38
N GLY A 18 -12.78 -1.67 1.25
CA GLY A 18 -13.94 -1.60 0.35
C GLY A 18 -15.24 -2.08 1.00
N TRP A 19 -15.19 -3.15 1.80
CA TRP A 19 -16.36 -3.66 2.53
C TRP A 19 -16.79 -2.70 3.64
N CYS A 20 -15.83 -2.17 4.39
CA CYS A 20 -16.09 -1.11 5.38
C CYS A 20 -16.78 0.10 4.74
N GLN A 21 -16.26 0.57 3.61
CA GLN A 21 -16.86 1.70 2.90
C GLN A 21 -18.23 1.38 2.32
N TRP A 22 -18.45 0.17 1.81
CA TRP A 22 -19.74 -0.21 1.25
C TRP A 22 -20.85 -0.28 2.31
N TYR A 23 -20.54 -0.82 3.49
CA TYR A 23 -21.50 -0.89 4.60
C TYR A 23 -21.71 0.46 5.29
N CYS A 24 -20.67 1.28 5.44
CA CYS A 24 -20.73 2.49 6.26
C CYS A 24 -20.91 3.80 5.49
N LEU A 25 -20.62 3.84 4.19
CA LEU A 25 -20.67 5.08 3.40
C LEU A 25 -21.79 5.03 2.34
N PRO A 26 -22.49 6.15 2.11
CA PRO A 26 -23.29 6.35 0.92
C PRO A 26 -22.48 6.09 -0.36
N ARG A 27 -23.11 5.56 -1.41
CA ARG A 27 -22.41 5.18 -2.66
C ARG A 27 -21.59 6.33 -3.27
N ASN A 28 -22.07 7.57 -3.18
CA ASN A 28 -21.38 8.77 -3.67
C ASN A 28 -20.18 9.22 -2.82
N LYS A 29 -19.98 8.63 -1.64
CA LYS A 29 -18.84 8.88 -0.74
C LYS A 29 -17.83 7.73 -0.72
N MET A 30 -18.04 6.65 -1.47
CA MET A 30 -17.07 5.57 -1.58
C MET A 30 -15.77 6.06 -2.24
N ARG A 31 -14.64 5.83 -1.58
CA ARG A 31 -13.30 6.21 -2.04
C ARG A 31 -12.64 5.00 -2.68
N LYS A 32 -11.97 5.20 -3.81
CA LYS A 32 -11.09 4.16 -4.37
C LYS A 32 -10.05 3.77 -3.32
N SER A 33 -9.88 2.47 -3.10
CA SER A 33 -8.84 1.96 -2.21
C SER A 33 -7.48 2.52 -2.63
N VAL A 34 -6.59 2.72 -1.66
CA VAL A 34 -5.23 3.20 -1.90
C VAL A 34 -4.57 2.45 -3.06
N CYS A 35 -4.70 1.12 -3.05
CA CYS A 35 -4.11 0.20 -4.02
C CYS A 35 -4.76 0.27 -5.42
N SER A 36 -5.98 0.81 -5.53
CA SER A 36 -6.68 0.98 -6.81
C SER A 36 -6.44 2.33 -7.46
N ARG A 37 -5.80 3.27 -6.74
CA ARG A 37 -5.51 4.61 -7.27
C ARG A 37 -4.37 4.54 -8.27
N ARG A 38 -4.52 5.27 -9.38
CA ARG A 38 -3.45 5.42 -10.37
C ARG A 38 -2.22 6.05 -9.69
N PRO A 39 -1.02 5.46 -9.82
CA PRO A 39 0.19 6.04 -9.25
C PRO A 39 0.49 7.37 -9.94
N TYR A 40 0.94 8.34 -9.16
CA TYR A 40 1.35 9.65 -9.65
C TYR A 40 2.47 10.19 -8.76
N GLY A 41 3.57 10.58 -9.39
CA GLY A 41 4.75 11.07 -8.71
C GLY A 41 5.51 12.09 -9.55
N GLU A 42 6.27 12.93 -8.86
CA GLU A 42 7.06 14.03 -9.44
C GLU A 42 8.46 14.06 -8.83
N LYS A 43 9.35 14.85 -9.43
CA LYS A 43 10.69 15.09 -8.87
C LYS A 43 10.57 15.64 -7.46
N CYS A 44 11.35 15.08 -6.55
CA CYS A 44 11.30 15.40 -5.13
C CYS A 44 12.71 15.34 -4.55
N TYR A 45 12.92 16.11 -3.48
CA TYR A 45 14.12 16.05 -2.66
C TYR A 45 13.69 15.83 -1.20
N GLY A 46 14.22 14.79 -0.57
CA GLY A 46 13.96 14.50 0.85
C GLY A 46 12.71 13.66 1.17
N ARG A 47 11.86 13.33 0.19
CA ARG A 47 10.76 12.36 0.39
C ARG A 47 11.21 10.92 0.13
N THR A 48 10.65 9.99 0.89
CA THR A 48 11.05 8.58 0.88
C THR A 48 10.01 7.68 0.22
N GLU A 49 8.79 8.18 -0.08
CA GLU A 49 7.71 7.38 -0.69
C GLU A 49 7.95 7.13 -2.18
N ARG A 50 8.81 6.16 -2.45
CA ARG A 50 9.31 5.81 -3.79
C ARG A 50 8.67 4.55 -4.35
N TRP A 51 7.75 3.90 -3.63
CA TRP A 51 7.06 2.71 -4.09
C TRP A 51 5.58 2.98 -4.35
N TYR A 52 4.99 2.26 -5.30
CA TYR A 52 3.56 2.25 -5.55
C TYR A 52 3.11 0.84 -5.92
N PHE A 53 1.83 0.55 -5.71
CA PHE A 53 1.23 -0.71 -6.10
C PHE A 53 0.76 -0.66 -7.56
N ASP A 54 1.22 -1.62 -8.35
CA ASP A 54 0.72 -1.88 -9.70
C ASP A 54 -0.31 -3.00 -9.64
N LYS A 55 -1.59 -2.62 -9.67
CA LYS A 55 -2.72 -3.56 -9.60
C LYS A 55 -2.78 -4.54 -10.76
N TYR A 56 -2.17 -4.24 -11.91
CA TYR A 56 -2.20 -5.12 -13.08
C TYR A 56 -1.13 -6.20 -12.97
N ALA A 57 0.03 -5.84 -12.42
CA ALA A 57 1.11 -6.79 -12.13
C ALA A 57 0.96 -7.45 -10.75
N ASN A 58 -0.03 -7.02 -9.94
CA ASN A 58 -0.26 -7.45 -8.56
C ASN A 58 1.00 -7.38 -7.68
N THR A 59 1.83 -6.35 -7.90
CA THR A 59 3.12 -6.19 -7.22
C THR A 59 3.47 -4.72 -7.01
N CYS A 60 4.49 -4.46 -6.19
CA CYS A 60 4.97 -3.12 -5.89
C CYS A 60 6.16 -2.74 -6.77
N ARG A 61 6.11 -1.53 -7.31
CA ARG A 61 7.13 -0.99 -8.21
C ARG A 61 7.65 0.33 -7.67
N GLN A 62 8.89 0.67 -8.04
CA GLN A 62 9.46 1.96 -7.70
C GLN A 62 9.09 3.03 -8.72
N PHE A 63 8.92 4.27 -8.25
CA PHE A 63 8.98 5.45 -9.09
C PHE A 63 10.40 5.62 -9.66
N LYS A 64 10.52 6.42 -10.73
CA LYS A 64 11.82 6.76 -11.32
C LYS A 64 12.75 7.36 -10.25
N ASN A 65 14.06 7.12 -10.37
CA ASN A 65 15.04 7.69 -9.44
C ASN A 65 14.89 9.22 -9.33
N GLY A 66 14.85 9.73 -8.10
CA GLY A 66 14.58 11.14 -7.80
C GLY A 66 13.10 11.56 -7.86
N TYR A 67 12.16 10.63 -8.05
CA TYR A 67 10.72 10.87 -8.04
C TYR A 67 10.05 10.23 -6.81
N CYS A 68 9.03 10.89 -6.29
CA CYS A 68 8.26 10.44 -5.13
C CYS A 68 6.77 10.50 -5.42
N GLY A 69 6.00 9.63 -4.76
CA GLY A 69 4.55 9.61 -4.90
C GLY A 69 3.88 10.84 -4.27
N LEU A 70 2.88 11.38 -4.96
CA LEU A 70 2.06 12.52 -4.49
C LEU A 70 0.63 12.11 -4.09
N VAL A 71 0.16 10.97 -4.59
CA VAL A 71 -1.17 10.40 -4.27
C VAL A 71 -1.05 9.27 -3.24
N PRO A 72 -2.15 8.84 -2.59
CA PRO A 72 -2.09 7.81 -1.53
C PRO A 72 -1.49 6.46 -1.96
N ASN A 73 -1.53 6.10 -3.25
CA ASN A 73 -0.79 4.93 -3.76
C ASN A 73 0.71 5.24 -3.81
N ARG A 74 1.30 5.40 -2.63
CA ARG A 74 2.70 5.71 -2.38
C ARG A 74 3.13 5.05 -1.07
N PHE A 75 4.31 4.46 -1.05
CA PHE A 75 4.85 3.75 0.09
C PHE A 75 6.36 3.97 0.17
N GLU A 76 6.90 3.95 1.38
CA GLU A 76 8.33 4.16 1.62
C GLU A 76 9.14 2.91 1.28
N THR A 77 8.60 1.73 1.57
CA THR A 77 9.24 0.45 1.29
C THR A 77 8.34 -0.47 0.47
N CYS A 78 8.96 -1.38 -0.28
CA CYS A 78 8.23 -2.45 -0.96
C CYS A 78 7.39 -3.26 0.02
N TRP A 79 7.95 -3.55 1.20
CA TRP A 79 7.30 -4.32 2.26
C TRP A 79 5.99 -3.67 2.73
N GLN A 80 6.00 -2.35 2.98
CA GLN A 80 4.78 -1.60 3.31
C GLN A 80 3.74 -1.68 2.19
N CYS A 81 4.19 -1.58 0.94
CA CYS A 81 3.33 -1.63 -0.23
C CYS A 81 2.66 -2.99 -0.39
N ILE A 82 3.43 -4.09 -0.34
CA ILE A 82 2.89 -5.45 -0.51
C ILE A 82 1.93 -5.78 0.62
N ASN A 83 2.32 -5.56 1.88
CA ASN A 83 1.43 -5.81 3.03
C ASN A 83 0.13 -5.01 2.97
N ARG A 84 0.14 -3.81 2.36
CA ARG A 84 -1.07 -2.99 2.24
C ARG A 84 -1.96 -3.43 1.09
N CYS A 85 -1.38 -3.90 -0.01
CA CYS A 85 -2.06 -3.97 -1.30
C CYS A 85 -2.13 -5.35 -1.95
N SER A 86 -1.40 -6.34 -1.44
CA SER A 86 -1.35 -7.69 -1.98
C SER A 86 -1.43 -8.70 -0.85
N ASP A 87 -1.94 -9.88 -1.18
CA ASP A 87 -1.89 -11.07 -0.32
C ASP A 87 -0.60 -11.89 -0.54
N ALA A 88 0.31 -11.39 -1.40
CA ALA A 88 1.60 -12.03 -1.67
C ALA A 88 2.53 -11.97 -0.44
N ASP A 89 3.34 -13.02 -0.27
CA ASP A 89 4.36 -13.04 0.78
C ASP A 89 5.40 -11.93 0.54
N PRO A 90 5.58 -10.99 1.47
CA PRO A 90 6.51 -9.87 1.31
C PRO A 90 7.97 -10.29 1.10
N ASN A 91 8.41 -11.44 1.63
CA ASN A 91 9.80 -11.89 1.45
C ASN A 91 10.05 -12.39 0.03
N SER A 92 9.04 -12.98 -0.60
CA SER A 92 9.09 -13.37 -2.01
C SER A 92 8.90 -12.19 -2.98
N ALA A 93 7.99 -11.26 -2.65
CA ALA A 93 7.60 -10.16 -3.52
C ALA A 93 8.56 -8.95 -3.45
N CYS A 94 9.24 -8.79 -2.32
CA CYS A 94 10.23 -7.75 -2.08
C CYS A 94 11.57 -8.40 -1.74
N PRO A 95 12.26 -9.00 -2.72
CA PRO A 95 13.61 -9.48 -2.49
C PRO A 95 14.43 -8.27 -2.04
N GLU A 96 14.99 -8.35 -0.83
CA GLU A 96 15.93 -7.33 -0.38
C GLU A 96 17.03 -7.21 -1.44
N PRO A 97 17.56 -5.99 -1.68
CA PRO A 97 18.78 -5.88 -2.45
C PRO A 97 19.80 -6.79 -1.75
N ILE A 98 20.21 -7.86 -2.45
CA ILE A 98 21.28 -8.76 -2.01
C ILE A 98 22.35 -7.85 -1.45
N ALA A 99 22.57 -7.91 -0.13
CA ALA A 99 23.64 -7.18 0.50
C ALA A 99 24.88 -7.45 -0.35
N VAL A 100 25.32 -6.44 -1.09
CA VAL A 100 26.64 -6.46 -1.72
C VAL A 100 27.54 -6.68 -0.53
N LYS A 101 28.05 -7.91 -0.39
CA LYS A 101 29.06 -8.24 0.61
C LYS A 101 30.10 -7.14 0.47
N LYS A 102 30.18 -6.25 1.48
CA LYS A 102 31.33 -5.39 1.61
C LYS A 102 32.49 -6.35 1.78
N VAL A 103 33.32 -6.43 0.74
CA VAL A 103 34.67 -7.01 0.78
C VAL A 103 35.41 -6.44 1.98
#